data_AF-A0A229SBX0-F1
#
_entry.id   AF-A0A229SBX0-F1
#
_cell.length_a   1.000
_cell.length_b   1.000
_cell.length_c   1.000
_cell.angle_alpha   90.00
_cell.angle_beta   90.00
_cell.angle_gamma   90.00
#
_symmetry.space_group_name_H-M   'P 1'
#
loop_
_entity.id
_entity.type
_entity.pdbx_description
1 polymer ?
#
loop_
_entity_poly.entity_id
_entity_poly.type
_entity_poly.pdbx_seq_one_letter_code
_entity_poly.pdbx_strand_id
1 'polypeptide(L)'
;MTRNRHVVDTDVVEFVRLGHRVSLNFTVPLRNRPTFDRVMATAQGGNNFDPDLVASTIGTLYDESMEVLFGAEGSAVLYIEVPYFSSQRLDSTSVDSGEKYTADQRQDYARRVIDWARRMRADEITVQQNPVTEYPVVGQPGEHPYRIRIWWD
;
A
#
# COMPACT_ATOMS: atom_id res chain seq x y z
N MET A 1 -1.14 4.23 -23.29
CA MET A 1 0.31 4.39 -23.06
C MET A 1 0.74 3.26 -22.14
N THR A 2 1.37 2.23 -22.68
CA THR A 2 1.65 0.96 -21.99
C THR A 2 3.17 0.74 -21.99
N ARG A 3 3.90 1.52 -21.20
CA ARG A 3 5.34 1.37 -21.00
C ARG A 3 5.62 1.60 -19.51
N ASN A 4 6.35 0.70 -18.86
CA ASN A 4 6.83 0.76 -17.46
C ASN A 4 6.08 -0.05 -16.38
N ARG A 5 5.36 -1.13 -16.73
CA ARG A 5 4.94 -2.11 -15.70
C ARG A 5 6.08 -2.99 -15.16
N HIS A 6 7.23 -3.02 -15.83
CA HIS A 6 8.33 -3.94 -15.49
C HIS A 6 9.69 -3.24 -15.32
N VAL A 7 9.73 -1.91 -15.43
CA VAL A 7 10.97 -1.14 -15.27
C VAL A 7 10.93 -0.44 -13.93
N VAL A 8 12.01 -0.57 -13.18
CA VAL A 8 12.22 0.14 -11.91
C VAL A 8 12.20 1.64 -12.18
N ASP A 9 11.35 2.35 -11.45
CA ASP A 9 11.34 3.81 -11.42
C ASP A 9 12.47 4.29 -10.51
N THR A 10 13.61 4.64 -11.12
CA THR A 10 14.82 5.05 -10.39
C THR A 10 14.64 6.35 -9.63
N ASP A 11 13.79 7.24 -10.12
CA ASP A 11 13.55 8.54 -9.51
C ASP A 11 12.78 8.36 -8.19
N VAL A 12 11.80 7.46 -8.17
CA VAL A 12 11.08 7.08 -6.93
C VAL A 12 12.03 6.43 -5.92
N VAL A 13 12.88 5.51 -6.35
CA VAL A 13 13.86 4.85 -5.46
C VAL A 13 14.82 5.87 -4.86
N GLU A 14 15.35 6.79 -5.67
CA GLU A 14 16.23 7.85 -5.19
C GLU A 14 15.51 8.81 -4.25
N PHE A 15 14.27 9.19 -4.57
CA PHE A 15 13.47 10.04 -3.71
C PHE A 15 13.27 9.42 -2.33
N VAL A 16 12.95 8.13 -2.23
CA VAL A 16 12.82 7.45 -0.93
C VAL A 16 14.13 7.45 -0.16
N ARG A 17 15.23 7.08 -0.84
CA ARG A 17 16.57 7.03 -0.24
C ARG A 17 17.01 8.38 0.34
N LEU A 18 16.74 9.47 -0.37
CA LEU A 18 17.04 10.83 0.08
C LEU A 18 16.02 11.33 1.10
N GLY A 19 14.74 11.01 0.90
CA GLY A 19 13.62 11.36 1.77
C GLY A 19 13.91 10.97 3.20
N HIS A 20 14.21 9.69 3.47
CA HIS A 20 14.56 9.23 4.82
C HIS A 20 15.72 9.99 5.49
N ARG A 21 16.61 10.65 4.72
CA ARG A 21 17.72 11.44 5.28
C ARG A 21 17.37 12.90 5.54
N VAL A 22 16.38 13.44 4.83
CA VAL A 22 16.11 14.89 4.78
C VAL A 22 14.75 15.25 5.38
N SER A 23 13.76 14.37 5.25
CA SER A 23 12.40 14.55 5.78
C SER A 23 11.78 13.21 6.15
N LEU A 24 11.29 13.10 7.37
CA LEU A 24 10.47 11.96 7.80
C LEU A 24 8.98 12.15 7.47
N ASN A 25 8.64 13.08 6.57
CA ASN A 25 7.27 13.35 6.14
C ASN A 25 7.23 13.42 4.60
N PHE A 26 6.86 12.30 3.96
CA PHE A 26 6.66 12.21 2.52
C PHE A 26 5.85 10.96 2.17
N THR A 27 5.25 10.94 0.98
CA THR A 27 4.67 9.74 0.37
C THR A 27 4.94 9.72 -1.13
N VAL A 28 5.14 8.53 -1.70
CA VAL A 28 5.34 8.31 -3.13
C VAL A 28 4.53 7.11 -3.63
N PRO A 29 3.99 7.17 -4.85
CA PRO A 29 3.28 6.04 -5.43
C PRO A 29 4.25 4.97 -5.92
N LEU A 30 3.97 3.73 -5.56
CA LEU A 30 4.63 2.54 -6.06
C LEU A 30 3.74 1.94 -7.15
N ARG A 31 4.14 2.14 -8.40
CA ARG A 31 3.30 1.81 -9.57
C ARG A 31 3.54 0.43 -10.16
N ASN A 32 4.63 -0.23 -9.78
CA ASN A 32 4.96 -1.56 -10.24
C ASN A 32 5.80 -2.33 -9.22
N ARG A 33 5.75 -3.66 -9.32
CA ARG A 33 6.42 -4.56 -8.38
C ARG A 33 7.95 -4.38 -8.33
N PRO A 34 8.67 -4.26 -9.47
CA PRO A 34 10.11 -4.00 -9.44
C PRO A 34 10.50 -2.73 -8.66
N THR A 35 9.74 -1.64 -8.81
CA THR A 35 9.95 -0.42 -8.04
C THR A 35 9.68 -0.64 -6.55
N PHE A 36 8.58 -1.31 -6.21
CA PHE A 36 8.27 -1.66 -4.83
C PHE A 36 9.40 -2.46 -4.18
N ASP A 37 9.85 -3.54 -4.82
CA ASP A 37 10.93 -4.39 -4.28
C ASP A 37 12.23 -3.59 -4.12
N ARG A 38 12.54 -2.70 -5.07
CA ARG A 38 13.74 -1.84 -4.99
C ARG A 38 13.63 -0.77 -3.90
N VAL A 39 12.45 -0.22 -3.68
CA VAL A 39 12.16 0.72 -2.59
C VAL A 39 12.31 0.01 -1.24
N MET A 40 11.72 -1.18 -1.06
CA MET A 40 11.89 -1.96 0.17
C MET A 40 13.38 -2.28 0.43
N ALA A 41 14.12 -2.70 -0.59
CA ALA A 41 15.56 -3.00 -0.47
C ALA A 41 16.44 -1.77 -0.15
N THR A 42 15.92 -0.55 -0.25
CA THR A 42 16.66 0.71 0.02
C THR A 42 16.09 1.52 1.17
N ALA A 43 14.88 1.18 1.63
CA ALA A 43 14.27 1.79 2.79
C ALA A 43 15.10 1.51 4.04
N GLN A 44 15.18 2.50 4.93
CA GLN A 44 15.84 2.29 6.22
C GLN A 44 14.84 1.56 7.13
N GLY A 45 15.23 0.39 7.63
CA GLY A 45 14.50 -0.28 8.71
C GLY A 45 14.58 0.51 10.02
N GLY A 46 13.70 0.20 10.95
CA GLY A 46 13.63 0.86 12.26
C GLY A 46 12.38 0.42 13.03
N ASN A 47 12.45 0.44 14.36
CA ASN A 47 11.39 -0.08 15.23
C ASN A 47 10.94 -1.49 14.82
N ASN A 48 9.64 -1.68 14.56
CA ASN A 48 9.08 -2.93 14.05
C ASN A 48 9.07 -3.04 12.51
N PHE A 49 9.50 -1.99 11.79
CA PHE A 49 9.57 -2.01 10.34
C PHE A 49 10.80 -2.78 9.84
N ASP A 50 10.53 -3.94 9.26
CA ASP A 50 11.48 -4.78 8.53
C ASP A 50 11.11 -4.76 7.04
N PRO A 51 11.86 -4.03 6.19
CA PRO A 51 11.55 -3.92 4.75
C PRO A 51 11.59 -5.26 4.01
N ASP A 52 12.46 -6.19 4.41
CA ASP A 52 12.57 -7.51 3.78
C ASP A 52 11.37 -8.38 4.17
N LEU A 53 10.92 -8.29 5.43
CA LEU A 53 9.68 -8.91 5.87
C LEU A 53 8.47 -8.30 5.17
N VAL A 54 8.44 -6.99 4.91
CA VAL A 54 7.35 -6.34 4.16
C VAL A 54 7.34 -6.77 2.69
N ALA A 55 8.52 -6.90 2.06
CA ALA A 55 8.62 -7.30 0.66
C ALA A 55 8.23 -8.77 0.43
N SER A 56 8.71 -9.67 1.29
CA SER A 56 8.33 -11.10 1.27
C SER A 56 6.89 -11.32 1.74
N THR A 57 6.54 -10.57 2.78
CA THR A 57 5.26 -9.97 3.16
C THR A 57 4.24 -9.94 2.05
N ILE A 58 4.16 -8.81 1.33
CA ILE A 58 3.03 -8.26 0.57
C ILE A 58 2.50 -9.07 -0.62
N GLY A 59 3.30 -10.02 -1.16
CA GLY A 59 2.79 -11.08 -2.05
C GLY A 59 1.88 -10.55 -3.17
N THR A 60 0.74 -11.20 -3.43
CA THR A 60 -0.20 -10.80 -4.50
C THR A 60 -1.04 -9.56 -4.16
N LEU A 61 -1.11 -9.16 -2.88
CA LEU A 61 -1.93 -8.00 -2.48
C LEU A 61 -1.44 -6.70 -3.11
N TYR A 62 -0.14 -6.59 -3.39
CA TYR A 62 0.39 -5.46 -4.14
C TYR A 62 -0.33 -5.32 -5.49
N ASP A 63 -0.35 -6.41 -6.26
CA ASP A 63 -0.91 -6.46 -7.61
C ASP A 63 -2.44 -6.30 -7.64
N GLU A 64 -3.11 -6.78 -6.58
CA GLU A 64 -4.56 -6.64 -6.39
C GLU A 64 -5.00 -5.27 -5.87
N SER A 65 -4.08 -4.42 -5.41
CA SER A 65 -4.38 -3.07 -4.92
C SER A 65 -4.73 -2.13 -6.06
N MET A 66 -5.52 -1.08 -5.78
CA MET A 66 -5.70 0.02 -6.73
C MET A 66 -4.45 0.91 -6.78
N GLU A 67 -3.93 1.21 -5.60
CA GLU A 67 -2.72 2.02 -5.44
C GLU A 67 -1.99 1.58 -4.17
N VAL A 68 -0.67 1.62 -4.22
CA VAL A 68 0.21 1.42 -3.08
C VAL A 68 1.09 2.66 -2.96
N LEU A 69 1.05 3.35 -1.83
CA LEU A 69 1.97 4.45 -1.52
C LEU A 69 2.91 4.01 -0.40
N PHE A 70 4.18 4.38 -0.53
CA PHE A 70 5.16 4.24 0.54
C PHE A 70 5.67 5.61 0.97
N GLY A 71 5.97 5.75 2.25
CA GLY A 71 6.40 7.02 2.79
C GLY A 71 6.97 6.95 4.18
N ALA A 72 7.09 8.13 4.78
CA ALA A 72 7.37 8.30 6.19
C ALA A 72 6.42 9.35 6.79
N GLU A 73 5.99 9.12 8.02
CA GLU A 73 5.24 10.03 8.90
C GLU A 73 5.84 9.97 10.30
N GLY A 74 7.07 10.46 10.45
CA GLY A 74 7.94 10.19 11.61
C GLY A 74 8.65 8.83 11.50
N SER A 75 7.95 7.82 10.99
CA SER A 75 8.48 6.49 10.70
C SER A 75 7.80 5.89 9.45
N ALA A 76 8.19 4.70 9.03
CA ALA A 76 7.71 4.10 7.78
C ALA A 76 6.18 3.94 7.75
N VAL A 77 5.56 4.24 6.61
CA VAL A 77 4.12 4.07 6.38
C VAL A 77 3.85 3.48 5.00
N LEU A 78 2.88 2.57 4.92
CA LEU A 78 2.29 2.08 3.67
C LEU A 78 0.80 2.45 3.62
N TYR A 79 0.38 2.98 2.48
CA TYR A 79 -1.03 3.17 2.16
C TYR A 79 -1.45 2.20 1.06
N ILE A 80 -2.54 1.47 1.30
CA ILE A 80 -3.14 0.54 0.33
C ILE A 80 -4.54 1.04 0.01
N GLU A 81 -4.80 1.32 -1.27
CA GLU A 81 -6.14 1.67 -1.74
C GLU A 81 -6.91 0.44 -2.23
N VAL A 82 -8.14 0.32 -1.74
CA VAL A 82 -9.03 -0.79 -2.05
C VAL A 82 -9.71 -0.53 -3.40
N PRO A 83 -9.63 -1.45 -4.37
CA PRO A 83 -10.26 -1.25 -5.67
C PRO A 83 -11.80 -1.21 -5.57
N TYR A 84 -12.39 -0.29 -6.32
CA TYR A 84 -13.85 -0.22 -6.54
C TYR A 84 -14.30 -1.05 -7.74
N PHE A 85 -13.42 -1.18 -8.75
CA PHE A 85 -13.61 -2.02 -9.92
C PHE A 85 -12.38 -2.89 -10.15
N SER A 86 -12.55 -4.10 -10.67
CA SER A 86 -11.45 -5.02 -11.02
C SER A 86 -10.47 -4.42 -12.03
N SER A 87 -10.93 -3.51 -12.89
CA SER A 87 -10.09 -2.79 -13.86
C SER A 87 -9.05 -1.88 -13.21
N GLN A 88 -9.26 -1.49 -11.94
CA GLN A 88 -8.39 -0.55 -11.21
C GLN A 88 -7.19 -1.21 -10.55
N ARG A 89 -7.13 -2.54 -10.52
CA ARG A 89 -5.99 -3.27 -9.92
C ARG A 89 -4.69 -2.94 -10.66
N LEU A 90 -3.58 -2.89 -9.93
CA LEU A 90 -2.26 -2.64 -10.51
C LEU A 90 -1.89 -3.68 -11.59
N ASP A 91 -2.33 -4.93 -11.45
CA ASP A 91 -2.15 -6.00 -12.44
C ASP A 91 -3.17 -6.02 -13.59
N SER A 92 -4.27 -5.26 -13.49
CA SER A 92 -5.34 -5.28 -14.49
C SER A 92 -4.81 -4.90 -15.87
N THR A 93 -5.00 -5.74 -16.87
CA THR A 93 -4.72 -5.42 -18.27
C THR A 93 -5.97 -4.99 -19.04
N SER A 94 -7.12 -4.94 -18.37
CA SER A 94 -8.39 -4.62 -19.01
C SER A 94 -8.44 -3.16 -19.45
N VAL A 95 -9.05 -2.93 -20.62
CA VAL A 95 -9.37 -1.62 -21.17
C VAL A 95 -10.85 -1.25 -20.98
N ASP A 96 -11.66 -2.19 -20.48
CA ASP A 96 -13.04 -1.94 -20.11
C ASP A 96 -13.18 -1.45 -18.66
N SER A 97 -14.41 -1.14 -18.25
CA SER A 97 -14.70 -0.65 -16.91
C SER A 97 -14.47 -1.69 -15.81
N GLY A 98 -14.32 -2.98 -16.15
CA GLY A 98 -14.28 -4.09 -15.20
C GLY A 98 -15.58 -4.28 -14.41
N GLU A 99 -15.60 -5.32 -13.58
CA GLU A 99 -16.68 -5.57 -12.63
C GLU A 99 -16.51 -4.74 -11.35
N LYS A 100 -17.62 -4.18 -10.84
CA LYS A 100 -17.65 -3.44 -9.59
C LYS A 100 -17.54 -4.40 -8.40
N TYR A 101 -16.64 -4.10 -7.48
CA TYR A 101 -16.55 -4.83 -6.21
C TYR A 101 -17.77 -4.57 -5.32
N THR A 102 -18.31 -5.63 -4.74
CA THR A 102 -19.36 -5.53 -3.71
C THR A 102 -18.79 -5.01 -2.39
N ALA A 103 -19.67 -4.60 -1.47
CA ALA A 103 -19.25 -4.19 -0.13
C ALA A 103 -18.49 -5.32 0.59
N ASP A 104 -19.01 -6.55 0.52
CA ASP A 104 -18.40 -7.73 1.14
C ASP A 104 -17.02 -8.02 0.55
N GLN A 105 -16.86 -7.95 -0.77
CA GLN A 105 -15.56 -8.20 -1.39
C GLN A 105 -14.50 -7.15 -0.97
N ARG A 106 -14.91 -5.89 -0.78
CA ARG A 106 -14.00 -4.85 -0.26
C ARG A 106 -13.68 -5.06 1.22
N GLN A 107 -14.63 -5.52 2.02
CA GLN A 107 -14.37 -5.90 3.41
C GLN A 107 -13.40 -7.08 3.49
N ASP A 108 -13.59 -8.10 2.65
CA ASP A 108 -12.69 -9.25 2.57
C ASP A 108 -11.30 -8.85 2.10
N TYR A 109 -11.21 -7.94 1.12
CA TYR A 109 -9.93 -7.34 0.72
C TYR A 109 -9.26 -6.65 1.91
N ALA A 110 -9.99 -5.78 2.63
CA ALA A 110 -9.45 -5.07 3.78
C ALA A 110 -9.02 -6.01 4.92
N ARG A 111 -9.79 -7.07 5.21
CA ARG A 111 -9.41 -8.12 6.17
C ARG A 111 -8.08 -8.76 5.80
N ARG A 112 -7.90 -9.12 4.52
CA ARG A 112 -6.62 -9.66 4.03
C ARG A 112 -5.48 -8.66 4.23
N VAL A 113 -5.65 -7.39 3.89
CA VAL A 113 -4.61 -6.38 4.12
C VAL A 113 -4.26 -6.24 5.61
N ILE A 114 -5.26 -6.24 6.50
CA ILE A 114 -5.06 -6.18 7.96
C ILE A 114 -4.25 -7.38 8.46
N ASP A 115 -4.61 -8.60 8.03
CA ASP A 115 -3.89 -9.80 8.44
C ASP A 115 -2.43 -9.79 7.98
N TRP A 116 -2.15 -9.18 6.83
CA TRP A 116 -0.79 -9.04 6.30
C TRP A 116 -0.01 -7.97 7.03
N ALA A 117 -0.63 -6.82 7.30
CA ALA A 117 -0.05 -5.78 8.13
C ALA A 117 0.36 -6.33 9.52
N ARG A 118 -0.46 -7.19 10.13
CA ARG A 118 -0.11 -7.89 11.37
C ARG A 118 1.10 -8.80 11.23
N ARG A 119 1.19 -9.56 10.13
CA ARG A 119 2.37 -10.42 9.83
C ARG A 119 3.63 -9.60 9.58
N MET A 120 3.49 -8.41 9.01
CA MET A 120 4.56 -7.42 8.84
C MET A 120 4.90 -6.67 10.15
N ARG A 121 4.27 -7.03 11.28
CA ARG A 121 4.47 -6.41 12.59
C ARG A 121 4.16 -4.91 12.62
N ALA A 122 3.17 -4.47 11.85
CA ALA A 122 2.68 -3.09 11.94
C ALA A 122 2.16 -2.79 13.35
N ASP A 123 2.53 -1.62 13.87
CA ASP A 123 2.11 -1.13 15.19
C ASP A 123 0.68 -0.58 15.14
N GLU A 124 0.36 0.11 14.04
CA GLU A 124 -0.97 0.69 13.83
C GLU A 124 -1.50 0.34 12.43
N ILE A 125 -2.77 -0.04 12.38
CA ILE A 125 -3.49 -0.31 11.15
C ILE A 125 -4.80 0.46 11.21
N THR A 126 -4.98 1.45 10.34
CA THR A 126 -6.20 2.25 10.27
C THR A 126 -6.86 2.16 8.91
N VAL A 127 -8.19 2.10 8.91
CA VAL A 127 -9.00 1.90 7.71
C VAL A 127 -9.97 3.06 7.56
N GLN A 128 -9.75 3.86 6.52
CA GLN A 128 -10.63 4.95 6.15
C GLN A 128 -11.85 4.42 5.38
N GLN A 129 -13.02 4.99 5.68
CA GLN A 129 -14.33 4.59 5.15
C GLN A 129 -14.79 5.54 4.04
N ASN A 130 -15.65 5.08 3.12
CA ASN A 130 -16.32 5.94 2.14
C ASN A 130 -17.83 6.05 2.45
N PRO A 131 -18.38 7.26 2.67
CA PRO A 131 -17.71 8.56 2.69
C PRO A 131 -16.68 8.70 3.82
N VAL A 132 -15.69 9.59 3.62
CA VAL A 132 -14.57 9.80 4.55
C VAL A 132 -15.10 10.09 5.96
N THR A 133 -14.68 9.26 6.92
CA THR A 133 -14.99 9.44 8.34
C THR A 133 -13.88 10.23 9.03
N GLU A 134 -14.25 11.04 10.04
CA GLU A 134 -13.30 11.80 10.87
C GLU A 134 -12.34 10.86 11.63
N TYR A 135 -12.89 9.77 12.18
CA TYR A 135 -12.12 8.74 12.87
C TYR A 135 -12.05 7.49 11.99
N PRO A 136 -10.85 7.04 11.59
CA PRO A 136 -10.69 5.79 10.87
C PRO A 136 -10.94 4.60 11.80
N VAL A 137 -11.33 3.47 11.22
CA VAL A 137 -11.54 2.22 11.96
C VAL A 137 -10.17 1.58 12.23
N VAL A 138 -9.90 1.20 13.48
CA VAL A 138 -8.60 0.63 13.88
C VAL A 138 -8.64 -0.90 13.86
N GLY A 139 -7.70 -1.52 13.16
CA GLY A 139 -7.48 -2.98 13.16
C GLY A 139 -8.64 -3.84 12.65
N GLN A 140 -9.64 -3.24 12.02
CA GLN A 140 -10.85 -3.88 11.47
C GLN A 140 -11.22 -3.25 10.12
N PRO A 141 -11.88 -3.99 9.21
CA PRO A 141 -12.17 -3.51 7.85
C PRO A 141 -13.16 -2.34 7.78
N GLY A 142 -14.01 -2.16 8.79
CA GLY A 142 -15.17 -1.24 8.71
C GLY A 142 -16.20 -1.66 7.65
N GLU A 143 -17.19 -0.81 7.40
CA GLU A 143 -18.33 -1.12 6.51
C GLU A 143 -18.00 -0.90 5.03
N HIS A 144 -17.27 0.18 4.72
CA HIS A 144 -16.96 0.63 3.36
C HIS A 144 -15.49 1.05 3.24
N PRO A 145 -14.53 0.12 3.39
CA PRO A 145 -13.11 0.43 3.32
C PRO A 145 -12.74 1.00 1.94
N TYR A 146 -11.93 2.07 1.93
CA TYR A 146 -11.35 2.60 0.69
C TYR A 146 -9.83 2.78 0.74
N ARG A 147 -9.26 3.09 1.92
CA ARG A 147 -7.82 3.24 2.11
C ARG A 147 -7.41 2.67 3.46
N ILE A 148 -6.30 1.95 3.46
CA ILE A 148 -5.74 1.30 4.65
C ILE A 148 -4.33 1.86 4.86
N ARG A 149 -4.09 2.45 6.03
CA ARG A 149 -2.78 2.94 6.48
C ARG A 149 -2.17 1.88 7.40
N ILE A 150 -0.91 1.55 7.12
CA ILE A 150 -0.10 0.59 7.87
C ILE A 150 1.13 1.35 8.34
N TRP A 151 1.34 1.43 9.65
CA TRP A 151 2.37 2.28 10.25
C TRP A 151 3.18 1.51 11.31
N TRP A 152 4.47 1.83 11.39
CA TRP A 152 5.43 1.21 12.30
C TRP A 152 6.11 2.29 13.15
N ASP A 153 5.60 2.57 14.35
CA ASP A 153 6.08 3.63 15.26
C ASP A 153 7.35 3.25 16.02
#